data_AF-A0A7X9RLE6-F1
#
_entry.id   AF-A0A7X9RLE6-F1
#
_cell.length_a   1.000
_cell.length_b   1.000
_cell.length_c   1.000
_cell.angle_alpha   90.00
_cell.angle_beta   90.00
_cell.angle_gamma   90.00
#
_symmetry.space_group_name_H-M   'P 1'
#
loop_
_entity.id
_entity.type
_entity.pdbx_description
1 polymer ?
#
loop_
_entity_poly.entity_id
_entity_poly.type
_entity_poly.pdbx_seq_one_letter_code
_entity_poly.pdbx_strand_id
1 'polypeptide(L)' 'MDEKVVFPAIIEELITNAKENTKAFRSATDEEDKLFLSGKQLAYYEVLLTIHNRLISADEELKDYGLDICLEKEIL' A
#
# COMPACT_ATOMS: atom_id res chain seq x y z
N MET A 1 28.22 2.41 6.17
CA MET A 1 27.76 1.01 6.21
C MET A 1 26.37 1.07 5.64
N ASP A 2 26.20 0.72 4.36
CA ASP A 2 24.91 0.84 3.69
C ASP A 2 23.97 -0.19 4.33
N GLU A 3 23.02 0.28 5.14
CA GLU A 3 22.00 -0.58 5.72
C GLU A 3 21.17 -1.19 4.58
N LYS A 4 21.19 -2.52 4.49
CA LYS A 4 20.32 -3.23 3.57
C LYS A 4 18.88 -2.97 4.01
N VAL A 5 18.08 -2.42 3.11
CA VAL A 5 16.63 -2.29 3.32
C VAL A 5 16.04 -3.69 3.52
N VAL A 6 15.35 -3.88 4.64
CA VAL A 6 14.70 -5.13 5.03
C VAL A 6 13.30 -5.17 4.41
N PHE A 7 12.87 -6.32 3.90
CA PHE A 7 11.61 -6.44 3.14
C PHE A 7 10.36 -5.90 3.87
N PRO A 8 10.16 -6.16 5.17
CA PRO A 8 9.16 -5.48 5.99
C PRO A 8 9.14 -3.94 5.89
N ALA A 9 10.30 -3.30 5.86
CA ALA A 9 10.38 -1.83 5.76
C ALA A 9 9.88 -1.32 4.40
N ILE A 10 10.06 -2.09 3.32
CA ILE A 10 9.51 -1.77 2.00
C ILE A 10 7.98 -1.84 2.04
N ILE A 11 7.42 -2.86 2.71
CA ILE A 11 5.98 -3.02 2.84
C ILE A 11 5.38 -1.89 3.68
N GLU A 12 6.03 -1.53 4.79
CA GLU A 12 5.63 -0.39 5.63
C GLU A 12 5.62 0.92 4.84
N GLU A 13 6.64 1.15 4.01
CA GLU A 13 6.72 2.33 3.14
C GLU A 13 5.58 2.34 2.10
N LEU A 14 5.29 1.18 1.48
CA LEU A 14 4.17 1.05 0.54
C LEU A 14 2.82 1.34 1.20
N ILE A 15 2.58 0.82 2.41
CA ILE A 15 1.35 1.08 3.17
C ILE A 15 1.24 2.58 3.51
N THR A 16 2.34 3.18 3.97
CA THR A 16 2.38 4.61 4.30
C THR A 16 2.08 5.46 3.07
N ASN A 17 2.72 5.16 1.94
CA ASN A 17 2.52 5.87 0.69
C ASN A 17 1.09 5.69 0.15
N ALA A 18 0.50 4.50 0.30
CA ALA A 18 -0.89 4.25 -0.05
C ALA A 18 -1.84 5.13 0.77
N LYS A 19 -1.64 5.19 2.09
CA LYS A 19 -2.46 6.02 3.00
C LYS A 19 -2.33 7.51 2.69
N GLU A 20 -1.12 8.00 2.46
CA GLU A 20 -0.92 9.41 2.08
C GLU A 20 -1.55 9.73 0.73
N ASN A 21 -1.46 8.83 -0.26
CA ASN A 21 -2.15 9.00 -1.53
C ASN A 21 -3.67 9.03 -1.37
N THR A 22 -4.26 8.15 -0.54
CA THR A 22 -5.70 8.14 -0.27
C THR A 22 -6.15 9.44 0.41
N LYS A 23 -5.35 10.00 1.32
CA LYS A 23 -5.62 11.34 1.89
C LYS A 23 -5.59 12.42 0.82
N ALA A 24 -4.54 12.43 -0.01
CA ALA A 24 -4.40 13.40 -1.10
C ALA A 24 -5.58 13.31 -2.08
N PHE A 25 -5.98 12.10 -2.48
CA PHE A 25 -7.12 11.85 -3.36
C PHE A 25 -8.43 12.42 -2.80
N ARG A 26 -8.69 12.19 -1.50
CA ARG A 26 -9.88 12.70 -0.82
C ARG A 26 -9.90 14.23 -0.71
N SER A 27 -8.72 14.86 -0.65
CA SER A 27 -8.58 16.31 -0.56
C SER A 27 -8.49 17.02 -1.92
N ALA A 28 -8.20 16.29 -3.00
CA ALA A 28 -8.09 16.86 -4.34
C ALA A 28 -9.43 17.43 -4.81
N THR A 29 -9.39 18.65 -5.36
CA THR A 29 -10.55 19.31 -5.96
C THR A 29 -10.47 19.37 -7.48
N ASP A 30 -9.26 19.32 -8.03
CA ASP A 30 -9.01 19.31 -9.46
C ASP A 30 -9.26 17.91 -10.06
N GLU A 31 -9.83 17.86 -11.26
CA GLU A 31 -10.20 16.60 -11.93
C GLU A 31 -8.98 15.82 -12.43
N GLU A 32 -7.94 16.50 -12.92
CA GLU A 32 -6.71 15.86 -13.38
C GLU A 32 -5.95 15.25 -12.19
N ASP A 33 -5.85 15.99 -11.08
CA ASP A 33 -5.26 15.48 -9.85
C ASP A 33 -6.04 14.27 -9.31
N LYS A 34 -7.37 14.32 -9.30
CA LYS A 34 -8.19 13.16 -8.89
C LYS A 34 -7.95 11.95 -9.78
N LEU A 35 -7.88 12.14 -11.10
CA LEU A 35 -7.63 11.05 -12.03
C LEU A 35 -6.25 10.42 -11.78
N PHE A 36 -5.21 11.24 -11.63
CA PHE A 36 -3.87 10.76 -11.34
C PHE A 36 -3.78 10.02 -10.00
N LEU A 37 -4.35 10.60 -8.94
CA LEU A 37 -4.32 10.04 -7.59
C LEU A 37 -5.14 8.75 -7.47
N SER A 38 -6.27 8.63 -8.18
CA SER A 38 -7.04 7.38 -8.22
C SER A 38 -6.28 6.26 -8.95
N GLY A 39 -5.54 6.58 -10.02
CA GLY A 39 -4.64 5.63 -10.67
C GLY A 39 -3.53 5.13 -9.72
N LYS A 40 -2.93 6.03 -8.95
CA LYS A 40 -1.96 5.66 -7.90
C LYS A 40 -2.57 4.80 -6.80
N GLN A 41 -3.80 5.11 -6.37
CA GLN A 41 -4.52 4.37 -5.33
C GLN A 41 -4.71 2.90 -5.75
N LEU A 42 -5.15 2.68 -6.99
CA LEU A 42 -5.27 1.33 -7.57
C LEU A 42 -3.92 0.62 -7.67
N ALA A 43 -2.86 1.32 -8.08
CA ALA A 43 -1.53 0.73 -8.17
C ALA A 43 -1.00 0.25 -6.80
N TYR A 44 -1.16 1.05 -5.74
CA TYR A 44 -0.79 0.63 -4.39
C TYR A 44 -1.61 -0.56 -3.91
N TYR A 45 -2.92 -0.54 -4.13
CA TYR A 45 -3.81 -1.64 -3.77
C TYR A 45 -3.36 -2.96 -4.42
N GLU A 46 -3.13 -2.97 -5.73
CA GLU A 46 -2.75 -4.19 -6.46
C GLU A 46 -1.38 -4.74 -6.02
N VAL A 47 -0.40 -3.86 -5.76
CA VAL A 47 0.90 -4.29 -5.27
C VAL A 47 0.79 -4.91 -3.87
N LEU A 48 0.10 -4.24 -2.94
CA LEU A 48 -0.08 -4.73 -1.58
C LEU A 48 -0.91 -6.01 -1.54
N LEU A 49 -1.95 -6.13 -2.38
CA LEU A 49 -2.75 -7.34 -2.52
C LEU A 49 -1.92 -8.51 -3.05
N THR A 50 -1.07 -8.25 -4.04
CA THR A 50 -0.17 -9.27 -4.60
C THR A 50 0.79 -9.78 -3.53
N ILE A 51 1.40 -8.89 -2.75
CA ILE A 51 2.30 -9.25 -1.63
C ILE A 51 1.53 -10.04 -0.57
N HIS A 52 0.38 -9.52 -0.12
CA HIS A 52 -0.49 -10.16 0.85
C HIS A 52 -0.82 -11.62 0.45
N ASN A 53 -1.28 -11.82 -0.78
CA ASN A 53 -1.63 -13.15 -1.27
C ASN A 53 -0.41 -14.08 -1.37
N ARG A 54 0.76 -13.52 -1.69
CA ARG A 54 2.01 -14.29 -1.73
C ARG A 54 2.47 -14.74 -0.35
N LEU A 55 2.36 -13.87 0.66
CA LEU A 55 2.68 -14.18 2.06
C LEU A 55 1.74 -15.26 2.61
N ILE A 56 0.43 -15.14 2.38
CA ILE A 56 -0.54 -16.20 2.73
C ILE A 56 -0.15 -17.53 2.07
N SER A 57 0.19 -17.50 0.79
CA SER A 57 0.56 -18.73 0.06
C SER A 57 1.87 -19.36 0.54
N ALA A 58 2.68 -18.61 1.30
CA ALA A 58 3.93 -19.07 1.89
C ALA A 58 3.78 -19.44 3.38
N ASP A 59 2.56 -19.44 3.93
CA ASP A 59 2.27 -19.62 5.36
C ASP A 59 3.00 -18.60 6.27
N GLU A 60 3.21 -17.38 5.75
CA GLU A 60 3.79 -16.27 6.52
C GLU A 60 2.71 -15.51 7.31
N GLU A 61 3.06 -15.06 8.53
CA GLU A 61 2.16 -14.27 9.38
C GLU A 61 2.09 -12.82 8.88
N LEU A 62 0.94 -12.40 8.35
CA LEU A 62 0.75 -11.05 7.77
C LEU A 62 1.05 -9.91 8.75
N LYS A 63 0.82 -10.16 10.04
CA LYS A 63 1.07 -9.20 11.12
C LYS A 63 2.54 -8.79 11.21
N ASP A 64 3.47 -9.69 10.85
CA ASP A 64 4.91 -9.40 10.88
C ASP A 64 5.32 -8.38 9.80
N TYR A 65 4.43 -8.13 8.84
CA TYR A 65 4.60 -7.18 7.75
C TYR A 65 3.62 -6.00 7.83
N GLY A 66 2.79 -5.93 8.89
CA GLY A 66 1.73 -4.91 9.03
C GLY A 66 0.59 -5.03 8.00
N LEU A 67 0.45 -6.20 7.38
CA LEU A 67 -0.57 -6.50 6.36
C LEU A 67 -1.80 -7.22 6.92
N ASP A 68 -1.93 -7.33 8.24
CA ASP A 68 -3.13 -7.83 8.93
C ASP A 68 -4.26 -6.78 8.95
N ILE A 69 -4.50 -6.15 7.79
CA ILE A 69 -5.46 -5.06 7.59
C ILE A 69 -6.36 -5.35 6.39
N CYS A 70 -7.53 -4.71 6.36
CA CYS A 70 -8.41 -4.79 5.21
C CYS A 70 -7.97 -3.79 4.13
N LEU A 71 -7.12 -4.21 3.19
CA LEU A 71 -6.54 -3.36 2.16
C LEU A 71 -7.58 -2.55 1.37
N GLU A 72 -8.72 -3.17 1.03
CA GLU A 72 -9.81 -2.49 0.33
C GLU A 72 -10.35 -1.31 1.14
N LYS A 73 -10.59 -1.48 2.46
CA LYS A 73 -11.10 -0.40 3.31
C LYS A 73 -10.08 0.69 3.61
N GLU A 74 -8.81 0.32 3.68
CA GLU A 74 -7.73 1.26 3.99
C GLU A 74 -7.34 2.09 2.77
N ILE A 75 -7.45 1.50 1.56
CA ILE A 75 -6.93 2.10 0.35
C ILE A 75 -8.04 2.63 -0.56
N LEU A 76 -9.12 1.89 -0.82
CA LEU A 76 -10.19 2.27 -1.77
C LEU A 76 -11.31 3.08 -1.08
#